data_AF-A0A933Y7H4-F1
#
_entry.id   AF-A0A933Y7H4-F1
#
_cell.length_a   1.000
_cell.length_b   1.000
_cell.length_c   1.000
_cell.angle_alpha   90.00
_cell.angle_beta   90.00
_cell.angle_gamma   90.00
#
_symmetry.space_group_name_H-M   'P 1'
#
loop_
_entity.id
_entity.type
_entity.pdbx_description
1 polymer ?
#
loop_
_entity_poly.entity_id
_entity_poly.type
_entity_poly.pdbx_seq_one_letter_code
_entity_poly.pdbx_strand_id
1 'polypeptide(L)'
;MLAAILALGLLAVAFGLMLGFASIRFKVEGDPIVDKIDALLPQTQCGQCGFPGCRPYATAIAGGEADINQCPPGGETTIIALADLLGRDPKPLNPENGAVKPKMVAIIDENICIGCTLCIQACPVDAILGAAKHMHTIIAAECTGCELCVAPCPVDCISMVPIQHNILTWKWPAPPPDMRPG
;
A
#
# COMPACT_ATOMS: atom_id res chain seq x y z
N MET A 1 44.01 15.39 25.17
CA MET A 1 43.35 14.94 23.92
C MET A 1 43.05 13.44 23.94
N LEU A 2 44.03 12.55 24.09
CA LEU A 2 43.81 11.08 24.11
C LEU A 2 42.78 10.60 25.15
N ALA A 3 42.84 11.13 26.38
CA ALA A 3 41.88 10.76 27.44
C ALA A 3 40.42 11.11 27.09
N ALA A 4 40.19 12.24 26.42
CA ALA A 4 38.85 12.64 25.98
C ALA A 4 38.32 11.73 24.86
N ILE A 5 39.20 11.34 23.92
CA ILE A 5 38.85 10.42 22.83
C ILE A 5 38.48 9.04 23.39
N LEU A 6 39.26 8.51 24.33
CA LEU A 6 38.98 7.23 24.98
C LEU A 6 37.68 7.26 25.80
N ALA A 7 37.45 8.34 26.57
CA ALA A 7 36.24 8.50 27.35
C ALA A 7 34.99 8.52 26.47
N LEU A 8 34.99 9.30 25.38
CA LEU A 8 33.87 9.37 24.45
C LEU A 8 33.66 8.05 23.70
N GLY A 9 34.75 7.37 23.30
CA GLY A 9 34.67 6.06 22.64
C GLY A 9 34.05 4.98 23.52
N LEU A 10 34.47 4.88 24.78
CA LEU A 10 33.89 3.94 25.75
C LEU A 10 32.41 4.22 26.02
N LEU A 11 32.05 5.49 26.16
CA LEU A 11 30.67 5.90 26.37
C LEU A 11 29.79 5.53 25.18
N ALA A 12 30.28 5.75 23.95
CA ALA A 12 29.58 5.38 22.72
C ALA A 12 29.37 3.87 22.60
N VAL A 13 30.39 3.06 22.92
CA VAL A 13 30.28 1.59 22.93
C VAL A 13 29.29 1.13 24.00
N ALA A 14 29.36 1.69 25.21
CA ALA A 14 28.46 1.33 26.30
C ALA A 14 27.00 1.64 25.96
N PHE A 15 26.71 2.86 25.48
CA PHE A 15 25.36 3.24 25.06
C PHE A 15 24.89 2.46 23.83
N GLY A 16 25.77 2.22 22.85
CA GLY A 16 25.44 1.41 21.67
C GLY A 16 25.07 -0.03 22.02
N LEU A 17 25.84 -0.67 22.91
CA LEU A 17 25.53 -2.01 23.40
C LEU A 17 24.24 -2.04 24.22
N MET A 18 24.02 -1.05 25.09
CA MET A 18 22.82 -0.95 25.91
C MET A 18 21.56 -0.77 25.06
N LEU A 19 21.58 0.15 24.09
CA LEU A 19 20.46 0.40 23.18
C LEU A 19 20.22 -0.78 22.22
N GLY A 20 21.30 -1.39 21.71
CA GLY A 20 21.22 -2.58 20.87
C GLY A 20 20.60 -3.77 21.60
N PHE A 21 21.04 -4.02 22.84
CA PHE A 21 20.46 -5.07 23.70
C PHE A 21 18.99 -4.79 24.00
N ALA A 22 18.64 -3.55 24.37
CA ALA A 22 17.27 -3.16 24.64
C ALA A 22 16.36 -3.37 23.41
N SER A 23 16.81 -2.96 22.22
CA SER A 23 16.05 -3.10 20.97
C SER A 23 15.70 -4.55 20.65
N ILE A 24 16.64 -5.49 20.85
CA ILE A 24 16.41 -6.92 20.59
C ILE A 24 15.56 -7.54 21.71
N ARG A 25 15.85 -7.21 22.98
CA ARG A 25 15.20 -7.83 24.13
C ARG A 25 13.74 -7.39 24.33
N PHE A 26 13.41 -6.18 23.89
CA PHE A 26 12.07 -5.57 24.00
C PHE A 26 11.36 -5.43 22.66
N LYS A 27 11.83 -6.10 21.60
CA LYS A 27 11.10 -6.16 20.33
C LYS A 27 9.75 -6.85 20.56
N VAL A 28 8.67 -6.07 20.55
CA VAL A 28 7.30 -6.59 20.60
C VAL A 28 6.99 -7.14 19.22
N GLU A 29 6.81 -8.46 19.12
CA GLU A 29 6.21 -9.09 17.93
C GLU A 29 4.77 -8.57 17.83
N GLY A 30 4.38 -8.08 16.65
CA GLY A 30 3.05 -7.50 16.42
C GLY A 30 1.92 -8.48 16.75
N ASP A 31 0.69 -7.97 16.88
CA ASP A 31 -0.48 -8.84 17.01
C ASP A 31 -0.55 -9.79 15.81
N PRO A 32 -0.45 -11.12 16.01
CA PRO A 32 -0.44 -12.10 14.92
C PRO A 32 -1.67 -12.03 14.02
N ILE A 33 -2.80 -11.51 14.52
CA ILE A 33 -4.04 -11.35 13.74
C ILE A 33 -3.90 -10.17 12.78
N VAL A 34 -3.37 -9.04 13.24
CA VAL A 34 -3.18 -7.85 12.39
C VAL A 34 -2.26 -8.17 11.22
N ASP A 35 -1.17 -8.91 11.46
CA ASP A 35 -0.24 -9.30 10.40
C ASP A 35 -0.90 -10.22 9.35
N LYS A 36 -1.78 -11.13 9.79
CA LYS A 36 -2.55 -12.00 8.88
C LYS A 36 -3.56 -11.21 8.06
N ILE A 37 -4.27 -10.27 8.67
CA ILE A 37 -5.23 -9.41 7.98
C ILE A 37 -4.49 -8.54 6.95
N ASP A 38 -3.40 -7.88 7.36
CA ASP A 38 -2.60 -7.02 6.49
C ASP A 38 -2.09 -7.80 5.26
N ALA A 39 -1.63 -9.04 5.45
CA ALA A 39 -1.21 -9.90 4.34
C ALA A 39 -2.32 -10.24 3.32
N LEU A 40 -3.60 -10.17 3.71
CA LEU A 40 -4.74 -10.39 2.80
C LEU A 40 -5.20 -9.12 2.07
N LEU A 41 -4.80 -7.95 2.56
CA LEU A 41 -5.12 -6.67 1.93
C LEU A 41 -4.29 -6.47 0.65
N PRO A 42 -4.77 -5.65 -0.30
CA PRO A 42 -4.14 -5.50 -1.61
C PRO A 42 -2.80 -4.72 -1.58
N GLN A 43 -2.35 -4.26 -0.40
CA GLN A 43 -1.09 -3.53 -0.19
C GLN A 43 -0.91 -2.29 -1.09
N THR A 44 -2.03 -1.66 -1.50
CA THR A 44 -1.99 -0.49 -2.39
C THR A 44 -1.69 0.83 -1.68
N GLN A 45 -1.86 0.87 -0.36
CA GLN A 45 -1.70 2.08 0.47
C GLN A 45 -2.45 3.32 -0.07
N CYS A 46 -3.60 3.11 -0.73
CA CYS A 46 -4.29 4.15 -1.50
C CYS A 46 -5.23 5.05 -0.70
N GLY A 47 -5.63 4.65 0.52
CA GLY A 47 -6.53 5.44 1.35
C GLY A 47 -8.02 5.43 0.99
N GLN A 48 -8.44 4.68 -0.04
CA GLN A 48 -9.84 4.69 -0.52
C GLN A 48 -10.86 4.18 0.50
N CYS A 49 -10.43 3.40 1.50
CA CYS A 49 -11.26 2.92 2.59
C CYS A 49 -11.37 3.90 3.78
N GLY A 50 -10.79 5.11 3.67
CA GLY A 50 -10.75 6.10 4.75
C GLY A 50 -9.59 5.93 5.75
N PHE A 51 -8.84 4.83 5.65
CA PHE A 51 -7.65 4.58 6.47
C PHE A 51 -6.37 4.98 5.73
N PRO A 52 -5.33 5.49 6.41
CA PRO A 52 -4.10 5.96 5.75
C PRO A 52 -3.26 4.85 5.10
N GLY A 53 -3.66 3.58 5.23
CA GLY A 53 -3.01 2.44 4.59
C GLY A 53 -3.68 1.11 4.93
N CYS A 54 -3.13 0.03 4.40
CA CYS A 54 -3.58 -1.34 4.64
C CYS A 54 -3.37 -1.74 6.10
N ARG A 55 -2.19 -1.49 6.67
CA ARG A 55 -1.88 -1.86 8.07
C ARG A 55 -2.80 -1.18 9.10
N PRO A 56 -3.06 0.14 9.04
CA PRO A 56 -4.04 0.78 9.93
C PRO A 56 -5.46 0.22 9.77
N TYR A 57 -5.88 -0.08 8.54
CA TYR A 57 -7.16 -0.74 8.31
C TYR A 57 -7.18 -2.15 8.93
N ALA A 58 -6.10 -2.92 8.78
CA ALA A 58 -5.96 -4.24 9.38
C ALA A 58 -6.05 -4.20 10.91
N THR A 59 -5.41 -3.22 11.54
CA THR A 59 -5.50 -2.98 12.98
C THR A 59 -6.94 -2.65 13.40
N ALA A 60 -7.64 -1.79 12.65
CA ALA A 60 -9.03 -1.45 12.94
C ALA A 60 -9.98 -2.65 12.80
N ILE A 61 -9.76 -3.53 11.81
CA ILE A 61 -10.52 -4.78 11.68
C ILE A 61 -10.26 -5.71 12.88
N ALA A 62 -9.00 -5.89 13.26
CA ALA A 62 -8.62 -6.74 14.40
C ALA A 62 -9.20 -6.22 15.71
N GLY A 63 -9.21 -4.89 15.91
CA GLY A 63 -9.80 -4.22 17.06
C GLY A 63 -11.33 -4.17 17.06
N GLY A 64 -11.99 -4.55 15.95
CA GLY A 64 -13.45 -4.45 15.80
C GLY A 64 -13.97 -3.03 15.56
N GLU A 65 -13.09 -2.08 15.26
CA GLU A 65 -13.41 -0.68 14.97
C GLU A 65 -13.87 -0.47 13.51
N ALA A 66 -13.48 -1.38 12.60
CA ALA A 66 -13.84 -1.35 11.19
C ALA A 66 -14.40 -2.69 10.69
N ASP A 67 -15.28 -2.60 9.70
CA ASP A 67 -15.85 -3.78 9.03
C ASP A 67 -14.92 -4.29 7.90
N ILE A 68 -15.11 -5.53 7.44
CA ILE A 68 -14.24 -6.21 6.47
C ILE A 68 -14.46 -5.78 5.00
N ASN A 69 -15.53 -5.04 4.74
CA ASN A 69 -16.03 -4.69 3.41
C ASN A 69 -15.71 -3.25 2.99
N GLN A 70 -14.64 -2.65 3.54
CA GLN A 70 -14.36 -1.23 3.33
C GLN A 70 -13.36 -0.95 2.20
N CYS A 71 -12.71 -1.98 1.61
CA CYS A 71 -11.60 -1.81 0.67
C CYS A 71 -12.03 -2.05 -0.81
N PRO A 72 -12.28 -0.99 -1.61
CA PRO A 72 -12.64 -1.14 -3.02
C PRO A 72 -11.58 -1.83 -3.89
N PRO A 73 -10.27 -1.54 -3.75
CA PRO A 73 -9.23 -2.20 -4.54
C PRO A 73 -9.10 -3.70 -4.26
N GLY A 74 -9.38 -4.14 -3.02
CA GLY A 74 -9.37 -5.56 -2.67
C GLY A 74 -10.61 -6.30 -3.18
N GLY A 75 -11.72 -5.58 -3.29
CA GLY A 75 -12.97 -6.10 -3.82
C GLY A 75 -13.47 -7.33 -3.06
N GLU A 76 -14.33 -8.10 -3.73
CA GLU A 76 -15.01 -9.24 -3.11
C GLU A 76 -14.04 -10.36 -2.65
N THR A 77 -12.97 -10.60 -3.41
CA THR A 77 -11.97 -11.62 -3.08
C THR A 77 -11.29 -11.36 -1.74
N THR A 78 -10.93 -10.10 -1.46
CA THR A 78 -10.34 -9.73 -0.17
C THR A 78 -11.39 -9.85 0.94
N ILE A 79 -12.64 -9.46 0.69
CA ILE A 79 -13.72 -9.55 1.69
C ILE A 79 -13.95 -11.00 2.12
N ILE A 80 -14.01 -11.94 1.17
CA ILE A 80 -14.20 -13.36 1.46
C ILE A 80 -13.01 -13.91 2.25
N ALA A 81 -11.78 -13.61 1.82
CA ALA A 81 -10.60 -14.07 2.55
C ALA A 81 -10.54 -13.54 4.00
N LEU A 82 -10.97 -12.30 4.21
CA LEU A 82 -11.08 -11.70 5.55
C LEU A 82 -12.21 -12.32 6.37
N ALA A 83 -13.36 -12.59 5.75
CA ALA A 83 -14.50 -13.28 6.35
C ALA A 83 -14.09 -14.68 6.85
N ASP A 84 -13.42 -15.46 6.01
CA ASP A 84 -12.92 -16.79 6.33
C ASP A 84 -11.89 -16.76 7.46
N LEU A 85 -10.94 -15.82 7.42
CA LEU A 85 -9.91 -15.67 8.46
C LEU A 85 -10.51 -15.31 9.83
N LEU A 86 -11.55 -14.48 9.85
CA LEU A 86 -12.15 -13.93 11.07
C LEU A 86 -13.40 -14.69 11.54
N GLY A 87 -13.86 -15.68 10.78
CA GLY A 87 -15.10 -16.42 11.06
C GLY A 87 -16.34 -15.53 11.03
N ARG A 88 -16.41 -14.61 10.07
CA ARG A 88 -17.53 -13.66 9.88
C ARG A 88 -18.25 -13.94 8.56
N ASP A 89 -19.52 -13.57 8.45
CA ASP A 89 -20.24 -13.65 7.18
C ASP A 89 -19.72 -12.58 6.18
N PRO A 90 -19.50 -12.93 4.91
CA PRO A 90 -19.09 -11.96 3.90
C PRO A 90 -20.21 -10.94 3.64
N LYS A 91 -19.82 -9.69 3.45
CA LYS A 91 -20.72 -8.56 3.16
C LYS A 91 -20.41 -7.96 1.78
N PRO A 92 -21.39 -7.36 1.09
CA PRO A 92 -21.11 -6.60 -0.11
C PRO A 92 -20.17 -5.43 0.21
N LEU A 93 -19.34 -5.03 -0.75
CA LEU A 93 -18.45 -3.86 -0.63
C LEU A 93 -19.26 -2.62 -0.21
N ASN A 94 -18.72 -1.83 0.73
CA ASN A 94 -19.34 -0.59 1.16
C ASN A 94 -19.43 0.40 -0.02
N PRO A 95 -20.65 0.75 -0.49
CA PRO A 95 -20.82 1.66 -1.62
C PRO A 95 -20.30 3.08 -1.34
N GLU A 96 -20.19 3.49 -0.07
CA GLU A 96 -19.67 4.80 0.31
C GLU A 96 -18.18 4.97 -0.05
N ASN A 97 -17.42 3.86 -0.09
CA ASN A 97 -16.01 3.88 -0.46
C ASN A 97 -15.78 3.68 -1.97
N GLY A 98 -16.85 3.52 -2.75
CA GLY A 98 -16.81 3.37 -4.20
C GLY A 98 -16.96 1.92 -4.70
N ALA A 99 -16.62 1.70 -5.97
CA ALA A 99 -16.78 0.42 -6.64
C ALA A 99 -15.42 -0.20 -7.00
N VAL A 100 -15.42 -1.52 -7.24
CA VAL A 100 -14.25 -2.23 -7.74
C VAL A 100 -13.95 -1.76 -9.16
N LYS A 101 -12.81 -1.09 -9.36
CA LYS A 101 -12.30 -0.71 -10.68
C LYS A 101 -11.33 -1.78 -11.21
N PRO A 102 -11.20 -1.94 -12.54
CA PRO A 102 -10.15 -2.78 -13.11
C PRO A 102 -8.76 -2.22 -12.73
N LYS A 103 -7.74 -3.08 -12.72
CA LYS A 103 -6.37 -2.65 -12.42
C LYS A 103 -5.90 -1.70 -13.52
N MET A 104 -5.52 -0.49 -13.12
CA MET A 104 -5.02 0.54 -14.02
C MET A 104 -3.55 0.86 -13.69
N VAL A 105 -2.84 1.38 -14.68
CA VAL A 105 -1.48 1.87 -14.55
C VAL A 105 -1.47 3.33 -15.01
N ALA A 106 -0.82 4.18 -14.23
CA ALA A 106 -0.59 5.55 -14.62
C ALA A 106 0.50 5.61 -15.70
N ILE A 107 0.34 6.49 -16.68
CA ILE A 107 1.30 6.79 -17.75
C ILE A 107 1.55 8.30 -17.74
N ILE A 108 2.82 8.71 -17.70
CA ILE A 108 3.24 10.10 -17.75
C ILE A 108 3.62 10.42 -19.20
N ASP A 109 3.07 11.50 -19.77
CA ASP A 109 3.56 12.02 -21.06
C ASP A 109 4.90 12.74 -20.83
N GLU A 110 5.97 12.13 -21.34
CA GLU A 110 7.33 12.65 -21.17
C GLU A 110 7.56 13.99 -21.88
N ASN A 111 6.76 14.35 -22.88
CA ASN A 111 6.91 15.62 -23.60
C ASN A 111 6.33 16.81 -22.84
N ILE A 112 5.35 16.56 -21.96
CA ILE A 112 4.65 17.59 -21.17
C ILE A 112 5.24 17.69 -19.76
N CYS A 113 5.83 16.61 -19.25
CA CYS A 113 6.39 16.56 -17.90
C CYS A 113 7.48 17.61 -17.66
N ILE A 114 7.27 18.50 -16.69
CA ILE A 114 8.23 19.57 -16.32
C ILE A 114 9.19 19.20 -15.19
N GLY A 115 9.12 17.97 -14.66
CA GLY A 115 10.02 17.55 -13.58
C GLY A 115 9.75 18.19 -12.20
N CYS A 116 8.48 18.47 -11.86
CA CYS A 116 8.10 19.17 -10.61
C CYS A 116 8.16 18.33 -9.32
N THR A 117 8.37 17.01 -9.43
CA THR A 117 8.47 16.01 -8.34
C THR A 117 7.25 15.83 -7.42
N LEU A 118 6.16 16.58 -7.61
CA LEU A 118 4.93 16.43 -6.80
C LEU A 118 4.31 15.03 -6.91
N CYS A 119 4.37 14.41 -8.10
CA CYS A 119 3.88 13.05 -8.31
C CYS A 119 4.70 12.00 -7.53
N ILE A 120 6.04 12.16 -7.43
CA ILE A 120 6.91 11.27 -6.64
C ILE A 120 6.48 11.31 -5.18
N GLN A 121 6.27 12.51 -4.62
CA GLN A 121 5.89 12.66 -3.21
C GLN A 121 4.50 12.08 -2.92
N ALA A 122 3.63 12.04 -3.91
CA ALA A 122 2.29 11.48 -3.79
C ALA A 122 2.25 9.95 -4.00
N CYS A 123 3.29 9.33 -4.54
CA CYS A 123 3.30 7.90 -4.83
C CYS A 123 3.63 7.08 -3.57
N PRO A 124 2.69 6.32 -2.99
CA PRO A 124 2.93 5.61 -1.74
C PRO A 124 3.82 4.36 -1.88
N VAL A 125 4.02 3.89 -3.12
CA VAL A 125 4.80 2.69 -3.46
C VAL A 125 6.07 3.01 -4.25
N ASP A 126 6.38 4.30 -4.40
CA ASP A 126 7.58 4.78 -5.12
C ASP A 126 7.72 4.22 -6.55
N ALA A 127 6.62 4.08 -7.27
CA ALA A 127 6.58 3.53 -8.64
C ALA A 127 7.00 4.54 -9.73
N ILE A 128 7.41 5.76 -9.37
CA ILE A 128 7.72 6.85 -10.31
C ILE A 128 9.23 7.08 -10.32
N LEU A 129 9.86 6.91 -11.48
CA LEU A 129 11.27 7.18 -11.69
C LEU A 129 11.48 8.57 -12.29
N GLY A 130 12.42 9.34 -11.75
CA GLY A 130 12.87 10.61 -12.31
C GLY A 130 13.58 11.48 -11.28
N ALA A 131 13.79 12.76 -11.60
CA ALA A 131 14.46 13.71 -10.72
C ALA A 131 13.93 15.13 -10.94
N ALA A 132 14.25 16.04 -10.02
CA ALA A 132 13.89 17.45 -10.16
C ALA A 132 14.40 18.02 -11.49
N LYS A 133 13.51 18.69 -12.24
CA LYS A 133 13.75 19.24 -13.59
C LYS A 133 14.10 18.20 -14.67
N HIS A 134 13.86 16.92 -14.41
CA HIS A 134 13.97 15.84 -15.38
C HIS A 134 12.60 15.18 -15.59
N MET A 135 12.39 14.59 -16.76
CA MET A 135 11.16 13.87 -17.06
C MET A 135 10.98 12.70 -16.10
N HIS A 136 9.74 12.47 -15.69
CA HIS A 136 9.36 11.33 -14.88
C HIS A 136 8.73 10.26 -15.76
N THR A 137 8.89 9.00 -15.39
CA THR A 137 8.21 7.86 -16.02
C THR A 137 7.75 6.89 -14.94
N ILE A 138 6.87 5.96 -15.29
CA ILE A 138 6.26 5.03 -14.35
C ILE A 138 6.80 3.63 -14.56
N ILE A 139 7.25 3.00 -13.48
CA ILE A 139 7.59 1.59 -13.45
C ILE A 139 6.28 0.82 -13.34
N ALA A 140 5.72 0.43 -14.49
CA ALA A 140 4.39 -0.19 -14.58
C ALA A 140 4.20 -1.43 -13.68
N ALA A 141 5.29 -2.17 -13.40
CA ALA A 141 5.27 -3.34 -12.52
C ALA A 141 4.95 -3.00 -11.05
N GLU A 142 5.44 -1.84 -10.57
CA GLU A 142 5.27 -1.39 -9.18
C GLU A 142 4.04 -0.49 -9.01
N CYS A 143 3.48 0.02 -10.12
CA CYS A 143 2.29 0.87 -10.07
C CYS A 143 1.07 0.10 -9.56
N THR A 144 0.49 0.56 -8.45
CA THR A 144 -0.73 -0.01 -7.87
C THR A 144 -2.02 0.54 -8.45
N GLY A 145 -1.94 1.60 -9.27
CA GLY A 145 -3.11 2.24 -9.87
C GLY A 145 -3.95 3.07 -8.89
N CYS A 146 -3.34 3.60 -7.83
CA CYS A 146 -4.05 4.34 -6.77
C CYS A 146 -4.54 5.74 -7.16
N GLU A 147 -4.19 6.25 -8.35
CA GLU A 147 -4.60 7.57 -8.89
C GLU A 147 -4.09 8.80 -8.08
N LEU A 148 -3.39 8.60 -6.96
CA LEU A 148 -2.90 9.69 -6.08
C LEU A 148 -1.94 10.67 -6.76
N CYS A 149 -1.25 10.25 -7.82
CA CYS A 149 -0.31 11.08 -8.56
C CYS A 149 -0.97 12.07 -9.54
N VAL A 150 -2.24 11.86 -9.91
CA VAL A 150 -2.93 12.65 -10.95
C VAL A 150 -3.22 14.07 -10.44
N ALA A 151 -3.92 14.19 -9.31
CA ALA A 151 -4.35 15.49 -8.78
C ALA A 151 -3.20 16.46 -8.44
N PRO A 152 -2.04 16.01 -7.91
CA PRO A 152 -0.89 16.90 -7.66
C PRO A 152 -0.15 17.38 -8.92
N CYS A 153 -0.43 16.84 -10.12
CA CYS A 153 0.31 17.20 -11.33
C CYS A 153 -0.14 18.57 -11.87
N PRO A 154 0.73 19.61 -11.88
CA PRO A 154 0.33 20.97 -12.25
C PRO A 154 0.14 21.17 -13.76
N VAL A 155 0.64 20.23 -14.57
CA VAL A 155 0.55 20.26 -16.04
C VAL A 155 -0.35 19.15 -16.59
N ASP A 156 -1.03 18.41 -15.71
CA ASP A 156 -1.97 17.34 -16.05
C ASP A 156 -1.44 16.33 -17.08
N CYS A 157 -0.17 15.93 -16.95
CA CYS A 157 0.50 15.04 -17.90
C CYS A 157 0.35 13.56 -17.57
N ILE A 158 -0.54 13.17 -16.66
CA ILE A 158 -0.67 11.78 -16.17
C ILE A 158 -2.03 11.21 -16.56
N SER A 159 -2.02 10.08 -17.27
CA SER A 159 -3.22 9.37 -17.70
C SER A 159 -3.31 7.98 -17.09
N MET A 160 -4.52 7.52 -16.76
CA MET A 160 -4.75 6.17 -16.26
C MET A 160 -5.16 5.26 -17.41
N VAL A 161 -4.41 4.18 -17.61
CA VAL A 161 -4.65 3.20 -18.68
C VAL A 161 -4.92 1.83 -18.04
N PRO A 162 -5.98 1.10 -18.45
CA PRO A 162 -6.23 -0.24 -17.96
C PRO A 162 -5.12 -1.20 -18.44
N ILE A 163 -4.69 -2.10 -17.55
CA ILE A 163 -3.73 -3.14 -17.93
C ILE A 163 -4.39 -4.05 -18.96
N GLN A 164 -3.79 -4.15 -20.14
CA GLN A 164 -4.29 -5.02 -21.20
C GLN A 164 -4.16 -6.48 -20.77
N HIS A 165 -5.28 -7.22 -20.84
CA HIS A 165 -5.29 -8.66 -20.68
C HIS A 165 -4.72 -9.30 -21.96
N ASN A 166 -3.49 -9.82 -21.87
CA ASN A 166 -2.89 -10.64 -22.91
C ASN A 166 -2.80 -12.09 -22.41
N ILE A 167 -2.38 -13.02 -23.27
CA ILE A 167 -2.24 -14.43 -22.91
C ILE A 167 -1.33 -14.70 -21.71
N LEU A 168 -0.41 -13.79 -21.37
CA LEU A 168 0.50 -13.89 -20.23
C LEU A 168 -0.07 -13.26 -18.95
N THR A 169 -0.97 -12.28 -19.07
CA THR A 169 -1.58 -11.54 -17.94
C THR A 169 -3.03 -11.94 -17.64
N TRP A 170 -3.60 -12.83 -18.45
CA TRP A 170 -4.96 -13.32 -18.27
C TRP A 170 -5.06 -14.22 -17.03
N LYS A 171 -6.04 -13.91 -16.17
CA LYS A 171 -6.44 -14.75 -15.04
C LYS A 171 -7.89 -15.17 -15.23
N TRP A 172 -8.21 -16.39 -14.81
CA TRP A 172 -9.58 -16.89 -14.81
C TRP A 172 -10.48 -15.93 -14.00
N PRO A 173 -11.56 -15.37 -14.59
CA PRO A 173 -12.45 -14.49 -13.85
C PRO A 173 -13.19 -15.29 -12.76
N ALA A 174 -13.41 -14.68 -11.60
CA ALA A 174 -14.22 -15.30 -10.56
C ALA A 174 -15.65 -15.54 -11.09
N PRO A 175 -16.29 -16.67 -10.75
CA PRO A 175 -17.68 -16.90 -11.11
C PRO A 175 -18.58 -15.82 -10.49
N PRO A 176 -19.65 -15.42 -11.17
CA PRO A 176 -20.55 -14.37 -10.68
C PRO A 176 -21.20 -14.81 -9.35
N PRO A 177 -21.60 -13.86 -8.48
CA PRO A 177 -22.04 -14.16 -7.11
C PRO A 177 -23.24 -15.12 -7.03
N ASP A 178 -24.10 -15.14 -8.05
CA ASP A 178 -25.28 -15.99 -8.17
C ASP A 178 -24.97 -17.48 -8.42
N MET A 179 -23.74 -17.81 -8.82
CA MET A 179 -23.29 -19.19 -9.10
C MET A 179 -22.47 -19.81 -7.97
N ARG A 180 -22.34 -19.18 -6.80
CA ARG A 180 -21.49 -19.69 -5.70
C ARG A 180 -22.34 -20.43 -4.66
N PRO A 181 -21.97 -21.65 -4.24
CA PRO A 181 -22.60 -22.29 -3.09
C PRO A 181 -22.25 -21.50 -1.83
N GLY A 182 -23.27 -21.02 -1.12
CA GLY A 182 -23.14 -20.29 0.15
C GLY A 182 -22.86 -21.18 1.34
#